data_AF-A0A7K9Y7F1-F1
#
_entry.id   AF-A0A7K9Y7F1-F1
#
_cell.length_a   1.000
_cell.length_b   1.000
_cell.length_c   1.000
_cell.angle_alpha   90.00
_cell.angle_beta   90.00
_cell.angle_gamma   90.00
#
_symmetry.space_group_name_H-M   'P 1'
#
loop_
_entity.id
_entity.type
_entity.pdbx_description
1 polymer ?
#
loop_
_entity_poly.entity_id
_entity_poly.type
_entity_poly.pdbx_seq_one_letter_code
_entity_poly.pdbx_strand_id
1 'polypeptide(L)'
;QPRGRILRGSEARPHLRPYMASLQLRGQHVCGGFLIAQQWVLSAAHCTEQTNGEHFQVLLGAHSLSEPEPHKRLYRVKAQIAHPGSNVHNNRDDLLLLQ
;
A
#
# COMPACT_ATOMS: atom_id res chain seq x y z
N GLN A 1 10.70 22.75 -6.27
CA GLN A 1 10.73 21.67 -5.26
C GLN A 1 9.85 20.54 -5.75
N PRO A 2 10.33 19.29 -5.83
CA PRO A 2 9.42 18.17 -6.06
C PRO A 2 8.54 18.03 -4.82
N ARG A 3 7.22 18.12 -4.99
CA ARG A 3 6.24 17.88 -3.93
C ARG A 3 6.19 16.38 -3.63
N GLY A 4 7.16 15.89 -2.86
CA GLY A 4 7.14 14.52 -2.35
C GLY A 4 6.06 14.38 -1.26
N ARG A 5 5.32 13.26 -1.27
CA ARG A 5 4.33 12.92 -0.22
C ARG A 5 5.00 12.68 1.16
N ILE A 6 6.31 12.43 1.16
CA ILE A 6 7.13 12.35 2.39
C ILE A 6 7.86 13.69 2.54
N LEU A 7 7.43 14.50 3.51
CA LEU A 7 7.99 15.83 3.75
C LEU A 7 9.30 15.73 4.52
N ARG A 8 10.32 16.48 4.06
CA ARG A 8 11.66 16.55 4.68
C ARG A 8 12.41 15.21 4.79
N GLY A 9 12.00 14.22 4.01
CA GLY A 9 12.73 12.96 3.88
C GLY A 9 13.87 13.04 2.85
N SER A 10 14.63 11.96 2.76
CA SER A 10 15.53 11.65 1.66
C SER A 10 15.13 10.33 1.02
N GLU A 11 15.60 10.09 -0.20
CA GLU A 11 15.40 8.80 -0.86
C GLU A 11 16.01 7.68 0.01
N ALA A 12 15.23 6.62 0.22
CA ALA A 12 15.71 5.44 0.93
C ALA A 12 16.75 4.69 0.08
N ARG A 13 17.65 3.94 0.72
CA ARG A 13 18.49 3.00 -0.04
C ARG A 13 17.59 1.90 -0.63
N PRO A 14 17.80 1.49 -1.90
CA PRO A 14 16.99 0.45 -2.52
C PRO A 14 16.86 -0.78 -1.64
N HIS A 15 15.62 -1.25 -1.47
CA HIS A 15 15.25 -2.48 -0.76
C HIS A 15 15.62 -2.54 0.74
N LEU A 16 16.06 -1.44 1.37
CA LEU A 16 16.38 -1.39 2.80
C LEU A 16 15.15 -1.56 3.72
N ARG A 17 13.95 -1.49 3.14
CA ARG A 17 12.67 -1.64 3.83
C ARG A 17 11.86 -2.74 3.11
N PRO A 18 12.26 -4.02 3.23
CA PRO A 18 11.71 -5.11 2.42
C PRO A 18 10.22 -5.37 2.68
N TYR A 19 9.71 -4.91 3.83
CA TYR A 19 8.30 -5.01 4.19
C TYR A 19 7.42 -3.93 3.54
N MET A 20 7.99 -2.91 2.88
CA MET A 20 7.19 -1.84 2.27
C MET A 20 6.34 -2.38 1.11
N ALA A 21 5.08 -2.00 1.13
CA ALA A 21 4.11 -2.31 0.09
C ALA A 21 3.56 -1.04 -0.55
N SER A 22 3.29 -1.12 -1.85
CA SER A 22 2.56 -0.10 -2.59
C SER A 22 1.23 -0.68 -3.02
N LEU A 23 0.13 -0.13 -2.49
CA LEU A 23 -1.22 -0.45 -2.92
C LEU A 23 -1.47 0.31 -4.23
N GLN A 24 -1.80 -0.44 -5.26
CA GLN A 24 -2.04 0.08 -6.60
C GLN A 24 -3.48 -0.15 -7.04
N LEU A 25 -4.05 0.87 -7.66
CA LEU A 25 -5.34 0.80 -8.35
C LEU A 25 -5.10 1.19 -9.80
N ARG A 26 -5.54 0.34 -10.75
CA ARG A 26 -5.35 0.57 -12.19
C ARG A 26 -3.91 0.94 -12.57
N GLY A 27 -2.93 0.28 -11.94
CA GLY A 27 -1.48 0.50 -12.15
C GLY A 27 -0.89 1.76 -11.52
N GLN A 28 -1.67 2.53 -10.75
CA GLN A 28 -1.20 3.73 -10.06
C GLN A 28 -1.13 3.53 -8.55
N HIS A 29 -0.08 4.07 -7.92
CA HIS A 29 0.07 4.07 -6.47
C HIS A 29 -0.99 4.94 -5.79
N VAL A 30 -1.73 4.34 -4.86
CA VAL A 30 -2.75 5.02 -4.06
C VAL A 30 -2.25 5.24 -2.64
N CYS A 31 -1.90 4.14 -1.96
CA CYS A 31 -1.51 4.12 -0.55
C CYS A 31 -0.26 3.27 -0.32
N GLY A 32 0.40 3.50 0.82
CA GLY A 32 1.42 2.60 1.35
C GLY A 32 0.80 1.43 2.13
N GLY A 33 1.62 0.45 2.46
CA GLY A 33 1.28 -0.64 3.36
C GLY A 33 2.53 -1.38 3.84
N PHE A 34 2.33 -2.40 4.68
CA PHE A 34 3.41 -3.19 5.28
C PHE A 34 3.09 -4.68 5.20
N LEU A 35 4.01 -5.49 4.68
CA LEU A 35 3.93 -6.95 4.75
C LEU A 35 4.14 -7.39 6.21
N ILE A 36 3.07 -7.83 6.87
CA ILE A 36 3.09 -8.23 8.29
C ILE A 36 3.11 -9.75 8.48
N ALA A 37 2.71 -10.50 7.45
CA ALA A 37 2.88 -11.95 7.36
C ALA A 37 2.97 -12.36 5.90
N GLN A 38 3.31 -13.63 5.63
CA GLN A 38 3.62 -14.12 4.28
C GLN A 38 2.55 -13.83 3.21
N GLN A 39 1.28 -13.75 3.61
CA GLN A 39 0.15 -13.45 2.72
C GLN A 39 -0.74 -12.32 3.27
N TRP A 40 -0.18 -11.44 4.09
CA TRP A 40 -0.96 -10.37 4.72
C TRP A 40 -0.23 -9.04 4.67
N VAL A 41 -0.87 -8.06 4.05
CA VAL A 41 -0.43 -6.65 4.09
C VAL A 41 -1.38 -5.85 4.97
N LEU A 42 -0.79 -5.10 5.89
CA LEU A 42 -1.48 -4.10 6.69
C LEU A 42 -1.44 -2.74 5.97
N SER A 43 -2.57 -2.06 5.93
CA SER A 43 -2.75 -0.71 5.38
C SER A 43 -3.82 0.06 6.18
N ALA A 44 -4.30 1.16 5.63
CA ALA A 44 -5.38 1.97 6.19
C ALA A 44 -6.72 1.69 5.47
N ALA A 45 -7.82 1.71 6.22
CA ALA A 45 -9.17 1.46 5.69
C ALA A 45 -9.63 2.58 4.75
N HIS A 46 -9.34 3.84 5.08
CA HIS A 46 -9.72 5.01 4.26
C HIS A 46 -9.17 4.95 2.84
N CYS A 47 -8.08 4.20 2.60
CA CYS A 47 -7.55 3.98 1.26
C CYS A 47 -8.60 3.38 0.33
N THR A 48 -9.52 2.55 0.85
CA THR A 48 -10.56 1.89 0.06
C THR A 48 -11.64 2.85 -0.45
N GLU A 49 -11.76 4.06 0.10
CA GLU A 49 -12.79 5.04 -0.30
C GLU A 49 -12.68 5.44 -1.78
N GLN A 50 -11.46 5.49 -2.33
CA GLN A 50 -11.23 5.90 -3.71
C GLN A 50 -11.32 4.75 -4.72
N THR A 51 -11.67 3.55 -4.27
CA THR A 51 -11.65 2.34 -5.12
C THR A 51 -12.93 2.12 -5.90
N ASN A 52 -14.06 2.76 -5.54
CA ASN A 52 -15.38 2.47 -6.11
C ASN A 52 -15.72 0.96 -6.10
N GLY A 53 -15.23 0.22 -5.10
CA GLY A 53 -15.43 -1.23 -4.96
C GLY A 53 -14.40 -2.10 -5.71
N GLU A 54 -13.44 -1.50 -6.42
CA GLU A 54 -12.34 -2.25 -7.02
C GLU A 54 -11.36 -2.78 -5.97
N HIS A 55 -10.72 -3.91 -6.27
CA HIS A 55 -9.66 -4.44 -5.44
C HIS A 55 -8.31 -3.80 -5.77
N PHE A 56 -7.55 -3.48 -4.73
CA PHE A 56 -6.14 -3.15 -4.90
C PHE A 56 -5.35 -4.31 -5.49
N GLN A 57 -4.25 -3.95 -6.14
CA GLN A 57 -3.10 -4.82 -6.29
C GLN A 57 -2.01 -4.37 -5.31
N VAL A 58 -1.15 -5.28 -4.89
CA VAL A 58 -0.07 -4.98 -3.95
C VAL A 58 1.25 -5.21 -4.65
N LEU A 59 2.05 -4.15 -4.78
CA LEU A 59 3.42 -4.23 -5.27
C LEU A 59 4.38 -4.36 -4.08
N LEU A 60 5.14 -5.45 -4.04
CA LEU A 60 6.19 -5.71 -3.05
C LEU A 60 7.57 -5.75 -3.72
N GLY A 61 8.61 -5.60 -2.90
CA GLY A 61 10.01 -5.67 -3.35
C GLY A 61 10.46 -4.52 -4.24
N ALA A 62 9.68 -3.43 -4.27
CA ALA A 62 9.92 -2.25 -5.11
C ALA A 62 10.73 -1.17 -4.38
N HIS A 63 11.66 -0.54 -5.09
CA HIS A 63 12.23 0.76 -4.72
C HIS A 63 11.65 1.89 -5.59
N SER A 64 11.79 1.78 -6.91
CA SER A 64 11.09 2.62 -7.89
C SER A 64 9.68 2.10 -8.12
N LEU A 65 8.73 2.96 -8.51
CA LEU A 65 7.40 2.50 -8.95
C LEU A 65 7.34 2.28 -10.47
N SER A 66 8.26 2.86 -11.25
CA SER A 66 8.27 2.82 -12.72
C SER A 66 9.26 1.81 -13.29
N GLU A 67 10.45 1.72 -12.70
CA GLU A 67 11.56 0.95 -13.29
C GLU A 67 11.37 -0.55 -13.09
N PRO A 68 11.80 -1.41 -14.01
CA PRO A 68 11.84 -2.85 -13.76
C PRO A 68 12.90 -3.19 -12.69
N GLU A 69 12.57 -4.07 -11.75
CA GLU A 69 13.49 -4.54 -10.69
C GLU A 69 13.32 -6.06 -10.47
N PRO A 70 14.39 -6.82 -10.22
CA PRO A 70 14.32 -8.29 -10.12
C PRO A 70 13.38 -8.82 -9.03
N HIS A 71 13.26 -8.09 -7.91
CA HIS A 71 12.46 -8.52 -6.75
C HIS A 71 11.06 -7.91 -6.71
N LYS A 72 10.74 -7.07 -7.70
CA LYS A 72 9.47 -6.36 -7.77
C LYS A 72 8.38 -7.29 -8.28
N ARG A 73 7.32 -7.44 -7.48
CA ARG A 73 6.23 -8.35 -7.83
C ARG A 73 4.88 -7.77 -7.42
N LEU A 74 3.95 -7.83 -8.37
CA LEU A 74 2.59 -7.38 -8.22
C LEU A 74 1.69 -8.57 -7.86
N TYR A 75 0.97 -8.46 -6.76
CA TYR A 75 0.07 -9.48 -6.24
C TYR A 75 -1.38 -8.99 -6.36
N ARG A 76 -2.29 -9.91 -6.69
CA ARG A 76 -3.73 -9.65 -6.65
C ARG A 76 -4.23 -9.84 -5.22
N VAL A 77 -5.10 -8.94 -4.77
CA VAL A 77 -5.76 -9.06 -3.46
C VAL A 77 -7.02 -9.91 -3.57
N LYS A 78 -7.05 -10.99 -2.79
CA LYS A 78 -8.21 -11.87 -2.64
C LYS A 78 -9.25 -11.26 -1.70
N ALA A 79 -8.82 -10.63 -0.61
CA ALA A 79 -9.74 -10.03 0.38
C ALA A 79 -9.23 -8.70 0.91
N GLN A 80 -10.16 -7.75 1.06
CA GLN A 80 -9.95 -6.44 1.68
C GLN A 80 -10.80 -6.38 2.95
N ILE A 81 -10.15 -6.44 4.11
CA ILE A 81 -10.81 -6.59 5.41
C ILE A 81 -10.51 -5.35 6.24
N ALA A 82 -11.39 -4.36 6.16
CA ALA A 82 -11.34 -3.20 7.03
C ALA A 82 -11.67 -3.62 8.48
N HIS A 83 -11.05 -2.95 9.45
CA HIS A 83 -11.39 -3.17 10.84
C HIS A 83 -12.89 -2.91 11.09
N PRO A 84 -13.62 -3.74 11.86
CA PRO A 84 -15.08 -3.59 12.01
C PRO A 84 -15.53 -2.25 12.61
N GLY A 85 -14.67 -1.61 13.40
CA GLY A 85 -14.88 -0.28 13.96
C GLY A 85 -14.44 0.88 13.06
N SER A 86 -13.90 0.61 11.87
CA SER A 86 -13.35 1.64 11.01
C SER A 86 -14.41 2.67 10.63
N ASN A 87 -14.09 3.95 10.79
CA ASN A 87 -14.97 5.05 10.40
C ASN A 87 -14.20 6.06 9.56
N VAL A 88 -14.53 6.09 8.27
CA VAL A 88 -13.95 6.94 7.24
C VAL A 88 -14.12 8.44 7.49
N HIS A 89 -15.14 8.85 8.25
CA HIS A 89 -15.40 10.27 8.52
C HIS A 89 -14.51 10.87 9.61
N ASN A 90 -13.93 10.03 10.48
CA ASN A 90 -13.11 10.49 11.60
C ASN A 90 -11.81 9.68 11.79
N ASN A 91 -11.46 8.82 10.83
CA ASN A 91 -10.27 7.95 10.84
C ASN A 91 -10.16 7.06 12.09
N ARG A 92 -11.28 6.77 12.76
CA ARG A 92 -11.28 5.84 13.88
C ARG A 92 -11.04 4.43 13.38
N ASP A 93 -10.21 3.68 14.09
CA ASP A 93 -9.85 2.28 13.80
C ASP A 93 -9.51 2.03 12.32
N ASP A 94 -8.75 2.96 11.73
CA ASP A 94 -8.42 3.04 10.31
C ASP A 94 -7.36 2.00 9.89
N LEU A 95 -7.70 0.73 10.02
CA LEU A 95 -6.84 -0.41 9.69
C LEU A 95 -7.49 -1.30 8.62
N LEU A 96 -6.67 -1.77 7.70
CA LEU A 96 -7.06 -2.65 6.60
C LEU A 96 -6.09 -3.82 6.49
N LEU A 97 -6.63 -5.04 6.48
CA LEU A 97 -5.89 -6.24 6.11
C LEU A 97 -6.19 -6.61 4.65
N LEU A 98 -5.12 -6.88 3.91
CA LEU A 98 -5.17 -7.38 2.53
C LEU A 98 -4.59 -8.79 2.51
N GLN A 99 -5.37 -9.75 1.98
CA GLN A 99 -4.94 -11.13 1.73
C GLN A 99 -4.74 -11.38 0.24
#